data_AF-A0A445D4K9-F1
#
_entry.id   AF-A0A445D4K9-F1
#
_cell.length_a   1.000
_cell.length_b   1.000
_cell.length_c   1.000
_cell.angle_alpha   90.00
_cell.angle_beta   90.00
_cell.angle_gamma   90.00
#
_symmetry.space_group_name_H-M   'P 1'
#
loop_
_entity.id
_entity.type
_entity.pdbx_description
1 polymer ?
#
loop_
_entity_poly.entity_id
_entity_poly.type
_entity_poly.pdbx_seq_one_letter_code
_entity_poly.pdbx_strand_id
1 'polypeptide(L)'
;MIKKKVFAMPEAHIGYFPDVGASYFLSRLPGYFGEYLGLTGTHLDGIEMAACGLATHFVHSTKLNALENALQAITSSNVSTVSALIETFTEKPTVKQDSPFKRLEIINKCFSKGTVEDIIQSLENELENGAEEKWITNTLSSMRFSSPMSLKIFLKSIRKGRIENIEECLYRDYNIACHLNRRTVSNDFYEWEPSKLELVSEEMVNQHFTNITDDTWEPLQLPLRSHSPIITACRL
;
A
#
# COMPACT_ATOMS: atom_id res chain seq x y z
N MET A 1 -16.46 1.92 -3.48
CA MET A 1 -16.24 1.19 -2.21
C MET A 1 -17.50 1.28 -1.36
N ILE A 2 -17.80 0.25 -0.57
CA ILE A 2 -18.94 0.21 0.36
C ILE A 2 -18.45 0.20 1.81
N LYS A 3 -19.27 0.70 2.74
CA LYS A 3 -18.95 0.83 4.17
C LYS A 3 -18.44 -0.47 4.83
N LYS A 4 -18.88 -1.64 4.38
CA LYS A 4 -18.51 -2.94 4.98
C LYS A 4 -17.18 -3.54 4.47
N LYS A 5 -16.57 -2.97 3.43
CA LYS A 5 -15.29 -3.48 2.92
C LYS A 5 -14.16 -2.92 3.76
N VAL A 6 -13.24 -3.81 4.09
CA VAL A 6 -12.01 -3.50 4.82
C VAL A 6 -10.85 -3.77 3.88
N PHE A 7 -9.97 -2.79 3.74
CA PHE A 7 -8.72 -2.91 3.01
C PHE A 7 -7.56 -2.88 4.00
N ALA A 8 -6.60 -3.77 3.85
CA ALA A 8 -5.35 -3.76 4.58
C ALA A 8 -4.26 -4.37 3.72
N MET A 9 -3.01 -4.02 4.03
CA MET A 9 -1.80 -4.61 3.45
C MET A 9 -0.97 -5.18 4.61
N PRO A 10 -1.33 -6.37 5.13
CA PRO A 10 -0.68 -6.97 6.30
C PRO A 10 0.56 -7.80 5.91
N GLU A 11 1.12 -7.62 4.71
CA GLU A 11 2.21 -8.46 4.19
C GLU A 11 3.45 -8.43 5.09
N ALA A 12 3.75 -7.29 5.71
CA ALA A 12 4.86 -7.19 6.66
C ALA A 12 4.67 -8.07 7.92
N HIS A 13 3.41 -8.33 8.33
CA HIS A 13 3.09 -9.20 9.47
C HIS A 13 3.31 -10.69 9.19
N ILE A 14 3.41 -11.08 7.92
CA ILE A 14 3.59 -12.46 7.48
C ILE A 14 4.94 -12.70 6.81
N GLY A 15 5.91 -11.80 6.98
CA GLY A 15 7.24 -11.96 6.39
C GLY A 15 7.28 -11.71 4.88
N TYR A 16 6.35 -10.91 4.36
CA TYR A 16 6.23 -10.61 2.94
C TYR A 16 6.36 -9.10 2.64
N PHE A 17 6.14 -8.70 1.40
CA PHE A 17 6.41 -7.34 0.89
C PHE A 17 5.18 -6.81 0.12
N PRO A 18 5.12 -5.51 -0.27
CA PRO A 18 4.00 -5.00 -1.05
C PRO A 18 4.07 -5.58 -2.47
N ASP A 19 3.34 -6.65 -2.72
CA ASP A 19 3.29 -7.33 -4.00
C ASP A 19 2.19 -6.77 -4.90
N VAL A 20 1.97 -7.42 -6.06
CA VAL A 20 0.93 -7.08 -7.03
C VAL A 20 0.88 -5.61 -7.47
N GLY A 21 2.02 -4.91 -7.45
CA GLY A 21 2.13 -3.49 -7.77
C GLY A 21 1.65 -2.57 -6.65
N ALA A 22 1.51 -3.05 -5.40
CA ALA A 22 1.06 -2.23 -4.28
C ALA A 22 1.98 -1.04 -4.02
N SER A 23 3.29 -1.23 -4.23
CA SER A 23 4.27 -0.16 -4.23
C SER A 23 3.93 0.99 -5.20
N TYR A 24 3.28 0.72 -6.34
CA TYR A 24 2.85 1.74 -7.30
C TYR A 24 1.70 2.61 -6.75
N PHE A 25 0.61 2.02 -6.26
CA PHE A 25 -0.53 2.83 -5.82
C PHE A 25 -0.30 3.43 -4.42
N LEU A 26 0.35 2.72 -3.50
CA LEU A 26 0.64 3.22 -2.14
C LEU A 26 1.53 4.46 -2.19
N SER A 27 2.53 4.46 -3.07
CA SER A 27 3.47 5.59 -3.23
C SER A 27 2.82 6.86 -3.77
N ARG A 28 1.61 6.76 -4.34
CA ARG A 28 0.83 7.88 -4.89
C ARG A 28 -0.26 8.38 -3.95
N LEU A 29 -0.41 7.76 -2.77
CA LEU A 29 -1.31 8.26 -1.74
C LEU A 29 -0.80 9.59 -1.15
N PRO A 30 -1.69 10.40 -0.53
CA PRO A 30 -1.31 11.69 0.01
C PRO A 30 -0.12 11.62 0.98
N GLY A 31 0.91 12.43 0.71
CA GLY A 31 2.08 12.58 1.57
C GLY A 31 2.85 11.28 1.79
N TYR A 32 2.79 10.76 3.01
CA TYR A 32 3.45 9.53 3.46
C TYR A 32 2.46 8.47 3.97
N PHE A 33 1.19 8.60 3.56
CA PHE A 33 0.12 7.72 4.01
C PHE A 33 0.31 6.28 3.51
N GLY A 34 0.85 6.08 2.30
CA GLY A 34 1.14 4.75 1.78
C GLY A 34 2.15 3.97 2.62
N GLU A 35 3.20 4.64 3.10
CA GLU A 35 4.19 4.05 4.01
C GLU A 35 3.58 3.72 5.36
N TYR A 36 2.69 4.57 5.88
CA TYR A 36 1.92 4.25 7.08
C TYR A 36 1.08 2.98 6.89
N LEU A 37 0.30 2.87 5.81
CA LEU A 37 -0.54 1.69 5.56
C LEU A 37 0.29 0.42 5.44
N GLY A 38 1.37 0.47 4.65
CA GLY A 38 2.22 -0.67 4.37
C GLY A 38 3.00 -1.19 5.58
N LEU A 39 3.59 -0.29 6.38
CA LEU A 39 4.42 -0.69 7.51
C LEU A 39 3.61 -1.13 8.73
N THR A 40 2.35 -0.72 8.82
CA THR A 40 1.52 -0.96 10.01
C THR A 40 0.45 -2.02 9.78
N GLY A 41 0.13 -2.34 8.52
CA GLY A 41 -1.00 -3.21 8.18
C GLY A 41 -2.35 -2.64 8.61
N THR A 42 -2.47 -1.31 8.74
CA THR A 42 -3.69 -0.67 9.22
C THR A 42 -4.86 -0.96 8.30
N HIS A 43 -5.99 -1.34 8.91
CA HIS A 43 -7.24 -1.59 8.21
C HIS A 43 -7.94 -0.26 7.92
N LEU A 44 -8.37 -0.09 6.67
CA LEU A 44 -9.19 1.03 6.22
C LEU A 44 -10.58 0.56 5.88
N ASP A 45 -11.59 1.30 6.35
CA ASP A 45 -12.96 1.10 5.89
C ASP A 45 -13.23 1.82 4.56
N GLY A 46 -14.41 1.58 3.98
CA GLY A 46 -14.75 2.17 2.68
C GLY A 46 -14.81 3.70 2.64
N ILE A 47 -15.03 4.37 3.78
CA ILE A 47 -15.01 5.84 3.88
C ILE A 47 -13.57 6.32 3.80
N GLU A 48 -12.66 5.65 4.51
CA GLU A 48 -11.25 6.01 4.57
C GLU A 48 -10.55 5.76 3.24
N MET A 49 -10.88 4.66 2.56
CA MET A 49 -10.38 4.39 1.22
C MET A 49 -10.76 5.47 0.22
N ALA A 50 -11.98 6.01 0.32
CA ALA A 50 -12.42 7.11 -0.54
C ALA A 50 -11.71 8.42 -0.16
N ALA A 51 -11.50 8.67 1.14
CA ALA A 51 -10.82 9.87 1.62
C ALA A 51 -9.34 9.92 1.21
N CYS A 52 -8.64 8.78 1.23
CA CYS A 52 -7.22 8.71 0.85
C CYS A 52 -6.99 8.50 -0.65
N GLY A 53 -8.04 8.33 -1.45
CA GLY A 53 -7.94 8.15 -2.90
C GLY A 53 -7.71 6.70 -3.38
N LEU A 54 -7.75 5.70 -2.49
CA LEU A 54 -7.74 4.29 -2.87
C LEU A 54 -9.04 3.82 -3.55
N ALA A 55 -10.16 4.48 -3.23
CA ALA A 55 -11.44 4.24 -3.87
C ALA A 55 -11.89 5.48 -4.64
N THR A 56 -12.25 5.29 -5.91
CA THR A 56 -12.72 6.38 -6.78
C THR A 56 -14.09 6.90 -6.39
N HIS A 57 -14.98 6.01 -5.92
CA HIS A 57 -16.36 6.34 -5.57
C HIS A 57 -16.75 5.62 -4.27
N PHE A 58 -17.64 6.23 -3.49
CA PHE A 58 -18.26 5.61 -2.32
C PHE A 58 -19.77 5.49 -2.53
N VAL A 59 -20.31 4.28 -2.39
CA VAL A 59 -21.73 3.99 -2.60
C VAL A 59 -22.27 3.24 -1.39
N HIS A 60 -23.41 3.68 -0.84
CA HIS A 60 -24.02 2.98 0.28
C HIS A 60 -24.49 1.58 -0.14
N SER A 61 -24.34 0.58 0.75
CA SER A 61 -24.62 -0.82 0.40
C SER A 61 -26.05 -1.08 -0.05
N THR A 62 -27.01 -0.26 0.39
CA THR A 62 -28.42 -0.35 0.00
C THR A 62 -28.68 0.05 -1.46
N LYS A 63 -27.76 0.80 -2.08
CA LYS A 63 -27.88 1.27 -3.47
C LYS A 63 -27.14 0.39 -4.48
N LEU A 64 -26.40 -0.62 -4.03
CA LEU A 64 -25.56 -1.46 -4.91
C LEU A 64 -26.37 -2.20 -5.97
N ASN A 65 -27.47 -2.85 -5.59
CA ASN A 65 -28.29 -3.59 -6.57
C ASN A 65 -28.89 -2.65 -7.63
N ALA A 66 -29.27 -1.43 -7.23
CA ALA A 66 -29.78 -0.43 -8.17
C ALA A 66 -28.68 0.07 -9.12
N LEU A 67 -27.46 0.30 -8.61
CA LEU A 67 -26.30 0.66 -9.41
C LEU A 67 -25.94 -0.45 -10.41
N GLU A 68 -25.94 -1.71 -9.97
CA GLU A 68 -25.66 -2.86 -10.82
C GLU A 68 -26.68 -2.97 -11.97
N ASN A 69 -27.97 -2.87 -11.66
CA ASN A 69 -29.02 -2.88 -12.69
C ASN A 69 -28.87 -1.71 -13.68
N ALA A 70 -28.51 -0.52 -13.19
CA ALA A 70 -28.27 0.64 -14.05
C ALA A 70 -27.05 0.45 -14.96
N LEU A 71 -25.98 -0.17 -14.45
CA LEU A 71 -24.80 -0.51 -15.25
C LEU A 71 -25.10 -1.59 -16.30
N GLN A 72 -25.93 -2.58 -15.98
CA GLN A 72 -26.35 -3.61 -16.95
C GLN A 72 -27.21 -3.04 -18.08
N ALA A 73 -28.02 -2.01 -17.78
CA ALA A 73 -28.89 -1.37 -18.76
C ALA A 73 -28.15 -0.40 -19.71
N ILE A 74 -26.89 -0.07 -19.41
CA ILE A 74 -26.11 0.86 -20.24
C ILE A 74 -25.67 0.15 -21.53
N THR A 75 -25.91 0.78 -22.68
CA THR A 75 -25.49 0.25 -23.99
C THR A 75 -24.20 0.88 -24.51
N SER A 76 -23.74 1.94 -23.86
CA SER A 76 -22.50 2.67 -24.20
C SER A 76 -21.31 2.10 -23.44
N SER A 77 -20.22 1.82 -24.15
CA SER A 77 -18.91 1.47 -23.57
C SER A 77 -18.02 2.69 -23.28
N ASN A 78 -18.56 3.91 -23.42
CA ASN A 78 -17.80 5.14 -23.15
C ASN A 78 -17.58 5.32 -21.63
N VAL A 79 -16.30 5.43 -21.24
CA VAL A 79 -15.87 5.60 -19.84
C VAL A 79 -16.55 6.78 -19.16
N SER A 80 -16.75 7.89 -19.87
CA SER A 80 -17.36 9.11 -19.30
C SER A 80 -18.83 8.89 -18.96
N THR A 81 -19.56 8.13 -19.79
CA THR A 81 -20.97 7.78 -19.53
C THR A 81 -21.08 6.86 -18.32
N VAL A 82 -20.18 5.88 -18.20
CA VAL A 82 -20.13 4.97 -17.06
C VAL A 82 -19.78 5.72 -15.77
N SER A 83 -18.80 6.63 -15.81
CA SER A 83 -18.42 7.46 -14.66
C SER A 83 -19.58 8.33 -14.18
N ALA A 84 -20.22 9.07 -15.09
CA ALA A 84 -21.36 9.92 -14.77
C ALA A 84 -22.52 9.12 -14.14
N LEU A 85 -22.76 7.90 -14.62
CA LEU A 85 -23.76 7.02 -14.02
C LEU A 85 -23.39 6.65 -12.57
N ILE A 86 -22.16 6.19 -12.32
CA ILE A 86 -21.69 5.82 -10.98
C ILE A 86 -21.76 7.03 -10.02
N GLU A 87 -21.43 8.23 -10.50
CA GLU A 87 -21.52 9.47 -9.74
C GLU A 87 -22.93 9.75 -9.21
N THR A 88 -23.99 9.40 -9.96
CA THR A 88 -25.38 9.56 -9.49
C THR A 88 -25.73 8.72 -8.25
N PHE A 89 -25.00 7.63 -8.03
CA PHE A 89 -25.15 6.76 -6.85
C PHE A 89 -24.15 7.07 -5.74
N THR A 90 -23.18 7.94 -6.02
CA THR A 90 -22.06 8.22 -5.14
C THR A 90 -22.46 9.20 -4.03
N GLU A 91 -21.99 8.93 -2.83
CA GLU A 91 -22.19 9.78 -1.66
C GLU A 91 -20.84 10.32 -1.19
N LYS A 92 -20.81 11.57 -0.74
CA LYS A 92 -19.61 12.13 -0.10
C LYS A 92 -19.48 11.54 1.30
N PRO A 93 -18.43 10.74 1.58
CA PRO A 93 -18.30 10.10 2.87
C PRO A 93 -17.78 11.10 3.92
N THR A 94 -18.39 11.09 5.11
CA THR A 94 -17.89 11.86 6.24
C THR A 94 -16.84 11.05 6.99
N VAL A 95 -15.58 11.50 6.93
CA VAL A 95 -14.47 10.86 7.63
C VAL A 95 -14.67 10.97 9.15
N LYS A 96 -14.52 9.85 9.85
CA LYS A 96 -14.62 9.79 11.32
C LYS A 96 -13.52 10.60 11.99
N GLN A 97 -13.77 11.08 13.21
CA GLN A 97 -12.79 11.89 13.95
C GLN A 97 -11.52 11.11 14.30
N ASP A 98 -11.66 9.81 14.60
CA ASP A 98 -10.58 8.90 14.97
C ASP A 98 -9.87 8.25 13.76
N SER A 99 -10.24 8.63 12.55
CA SER A 99 -9.66 8.08 11.32
C SER A 99 -8.16 8.41 11.23
N PRO A 100 -7.30 7.45 10.83
CA PRO A 100 -5.89 7.74 10.55
C PRO A 100 -5.69 8.85 9.52
N PHE A 101 -6.65 9.04 8.60
CA PHE A 101 -6.56 10.12 7.60
C PHE A 101 -6.65 11.52 8.24
N LYS A 102 -7.28 11.67 9.41
CA LYS A 102 -7.27 12.91 10.18
C LYS A 102 -5.93 13.18 10.87
N ARG A 103 -5.07 12.17 10.98
CA ARG A 103 -3.73 12.23 11.58
C ARG A 103 -2.62 12.41 10.53
N LEU A 104 -2.98 12.85 9.32
CA LEU A 104 -2.06 12.92 8.18
C LEU A 104 -0.83 13.80 8.45
N GLU A 105 -0.96 14.84 9.28
CA GLU A 105 0.17 15.67 9.70
C GLU A 105 1.23 14.88 10.48
N ILE A 106 0.81 14.15 11.51
CA ILE A 106 1.70 13.29 12.31
C ILE A 106 2.25 12.15 11.44
N ILE A 107 1.41 11.54 10.59
CA ILE A 107 1.84 10.51 9.65
C ILE A 107 2.94 11.06 8.73
N ASN A 108 2.75 12.23 8.12
CA ASN A 108 3.75 12.85 7.26
C ASN A 108 5.04 13.17 8.01
N LYS A 109 4.94 13.62 9.26
CA LYS A 109 6.11 13.91 10.10
C LYS A 109 6.92 12.65 10.40
N CYS A 110 6.27 11.58 10.84
CA CYS A 110 6.96 10.36 11.29
C CYS A 110 7.34 9.43 10.14
N PHE A 111 6.43 9.20 9.19
CA PHE A 111 6.67 8.28 8.06
C PHE A 111 7.46 8.93 6.93
N SER A 112 7.93 10.18 7.06
CA SER A 112 8.87 10.79 6.10
C SER A 112 10.33 10.44 6.36
N LYS A 113 10.66 9.81 7.48
CA LYS A 113 12.03 9.43 7.81
C LYS A 113 12.57 8.37 6.84
N GLY A 114 13.90 8.34 6.71
CA GLY A 114 14.59 7.53 5.70
C GLY A 114 14.66 6.04 6.03
N THR A 115 14.62 5.68 7.32
CA THR A 115 14.76 4.30 7.80
C THR A 115 13.57 3.91 8.68
N VAL A 116 13.33 2.60 8.83
CA VAL A 116 12.25 2.09 9.69
C VAL A 116 12.53 2.45 11.16
N GLU A 117 13.79 2.38 11.56
CA GLU A 117 14.27 2.76 12.88
C GLU A 117 13.98 4.24 13.19
N ASP A 118 14.28 5.14 12.25
CA ASP A 118 13.99 6.57 12.43
C ASP A 118 12.48 6.85 12.48
N ILE A 119 11.66 6.09 11.74
CA ILE A 119 10.19 6.19 11.80
C ILE A 119 9.70 5.80 13.20
N ILE A 120 10.19 4.67 13.74
CA ILE A 120 9.85 4.20 15.08
C ILE A 120 10.26 5.23 16.12
N GLN A 121 11.50 5.73 16.06
CA GLN A 121 11.98 6.77 16.98
C GLN A 121 11.15 8.06 16.89
N SER A 122 10.76 8.45 15.67
CA SER A 122 9.91 9.63 15.48
C SER A 122 8.53 9.45 16.09
N LEU A 123 7.94 8.25 16.01
CA LEU A 123 6.65 7.93 16.64
C LEU A 123 6.75 7.92 18.18
N GLU A 124 7.83 7.36 18.73
CA GLU A 124 8.09 7.38 20.17
C GLU A 124 8.21 8.81 20.71
N ASN A 125 8.88 9.70 19.97
CA ASN A 125 8.98 11.11 20.34
C ASN A 125 7.60 11.82 20.31
N GLU A 126 6.73 11.51 19.35
CA GLU A 126 5.36 12.06 19.34
C GLU A 126 4.52 11.54 20.52
N LEU A 127 4.72 10.28 20.91
CA LEU A 127 4.06 9.68 22.07
C LEU A 127 4.45 10.39 23.36
N GLU A 128 5.75 10.69 23.56
CA GLU A 128 6.25 11.45 24.71
C GLU A 128 5.70 12.88 24.77
N ASN A 129 5.44 13.49 23.62
CA ASN A 129 4.83 14.82 23.52
C ASN A 129 3.30 14.81 23.75
N GLY A 130 2.72 13.66 24.10
CA GLY A 130 1.30 13.51 24.46
C GLY A 130 0.34 13.44 23.28
N ALA A 131 0.83 13.20 22.06
CA ALA A 131 -0.01 13.12 20.87
C ALA A 131 -0.64 11.72 20.71
N GLU A 132 -1.97 11.65 20.51
CA GLU A 132 -2.70 10.48 20.00
C GLU A 132 -2.26 9.12 20.61
N GLU A 133 -2.05 9.08 21.93
CA GLU A 133 -1.33 8.01 22.67
C GLU A 133 -1.73 6.59 22.24
N LYS A 134 -3.04 6.32 22.20
CA LYS A 134 -3.58 5.01 21.83
C LYS A 134 -3.25 4.61 20.39
N TRP A 135 -3.35 5.55 19.44
CA TRP A 135 -3.09 5.26 18.03
C TRP A 135 -1.61 5.03 17.78
N ILE A 136 -0.74 5.85 18.38
CA ILE A 136 0.72 5.68 18.24
C ILE A 136 1.17 4.37 18.87
N THR A 137 0.68 4.05 20.08
CA THR A 137 0.99 2.78 20.76
C THR A 137 0.63 1.57 19.90
N ASN A 138 -0.57 1.57 19.31
CA ASN A 138 -0.99 0.50 18.40
C ASN A 138 -0.11 0.43 17.15
N THR A 139 0.21 1.58 16.56
CA THR A 139 1.07 1.69 15.37
C THR A 139 2.45 1.08 15.64
N LEU A 140 3.08 1.47 16.75
CA LEU A 140 4.37 0.94 17.20
C LEU A 140 4.30 -0.57 17.47
N SER A 141 3.25 -1.05 18.13
CA SER A 141 3.04 -2.48 18.38
C SER A 141 2.94 -3.27 17.09
N SER A 142 2.18 -2.78 16.10
CA SER A 142 2.02 -3.45 14.80
C SER A 142 3.34 -3.52 14.02
N MET A 143 4.13 -2.45 14.03
CA MET A 143 5.45 -2.47 13.40
C MET A 143 6.39 -3.44 14.12
N ARG A 144 6.47 -3.42 15.44
CA ARG A 144 7.35 -4.31 16.23
C ARG A 144 6.98 -5.79 16.13
N PHE A 145 5.72 -6.11 15.81
CA PHE A 145 5.26 -7.48 15.57
C PHE A 145 5.65 -8.00 14.18
N SER A 146 5.91 -7.12 13.22
CA SER A 146 6.21 -7.46 11.82
C SER A 146 7.63 -8.00 11.65
N SER A 147 7.89 -8.65 10.51
CA SER A 147 9.25 -9.01 10.12
C SER A 147 10.12 -7.76 9.92
N PRO A 148 11.31 -7.68 10.56
CA PRO A 148 12.25 -6.59 10.35
C PRO A 148 12.73 -6.46 8.89
N MET A 149 12.96 -7.58 8.20
CA MET A 149 13.37 -7.58 6.79
C MET A 149 12.24 -7.02 5.93
N SER A 150 11.03 -7.55 6.11
CA SER A 150 9.83 -7.13 5.40
C SER A 150 9.59 -5.64 5.54
N LEU A 151 9.66 -5.09 6.75
CA LEU A 151 9.47 -3.65 6.96
C LEU A 151 10.46 -2.81 6.12
N LYS A 152 11.73 -3.19 6.08
CA LYS A 152 12.75 -2.47 5.30
C LYS A 152 12.54 -2.62 3.79
N ILE A 153 12.19 -3.83 3.32
CA ILE A 153 11.82 -4.06 1.91
C ILE A 153 10.58 -3.24 1.56
N PHE A 154 9.55 -3.23 2.40
CA PHE A 154 8.29 -2.52 2.19
C PHE A 154 8.53 -1.02 2.04
N LEU A 155 9.25 -0.41 2.99
CA LEU A 155 9.61 1.00 2.95
C LEU A 155 10.33 1.32 1.63
N LYS A 156 11.39 0.58 1.32
CA LYS A 156 12.18 0.81 0.11
C LYS A 156 11.37 0.63 -1.17
N SER A 157 10.50 -0.37 -1.24
CA SER A 157 9.63 -0.64 -2.40
C SER A 157 8.64 0.51 -2.65
N ILE A 158 7.97 1.03 -1.61
CA ILE A 158 7.08 2.18 -1.78
C ILE A 158 7.87 3.40 -2.25
N ARG A 159 9.06 3.66 -1.70
CA ARG A 159 9.88 4.82 -2.12
C ARG A 159 10.28 4.76 -3.58
N LYS A 160 10.73 3.59 -4.04
CA LYS A 160 11.05 3.37 -5.46
C LYS A 160 9.81 3.56 -6.35
N GLY A 161 8.66 3.04 -5.90
CA GLY A 161 7.38 3.17 -6.59
C GLY A 161 6.93 4.61 -6.89
N ARG A 162 7.44 5.62 -6.16
CA ARG A 162 7.08 7.04 -6.39
C ARG A 162 7.49 7.55 -7.77
N ILE A 163 8.59 7.04 -8.32
CA ILE A 163 9.13 7.48 -9.62
C ILE A 163 9.03 6.39 -10.70
N GLU A 164 8.79 5.14 -10.31
CA GLU A 164 8.61 4.01 -11.22
C GLU A 164 7.18 3.97 -11.81
N ASN A 165 7.07 3.45 -13.03
CA ASN A 165 5.80 3.08 -13.64
C ASN A 165 5.31 1.71 -13.13
N ILE A 166 4.09 1.31 -13.47
CA ILE A 166 3.51 0.06 -12.96
C ILE A 166 4.26 -1.19 -13.44
N GLU A 167 4.82 -1.17 -14.65
CA GLU A 167 5.57 -2.30 -15.22
C GLU A 167 6.89 -2.51 -14.46
N GLU A 168 7.59 -1.43 -14.18
CA GLU A 168 8.81 -1.42 -13.35
C GLU A 168 8.52 -1.92 -11.92
N CYS A 169 7.42 -1.47 -11.30
CA CYS A 169 7.00 -1.95 -10.00
C CYS A 169 6.71 -3.47 -10.03
N LEU A 170 5.97 -3.95 -11.01
CA LEU A 170 5.64 -5.38 -11.13
C LEU A 170 6.88 -6.24 -11.39
N TYR A 171 7.83 -5.76 -12.19
CA TYR A 171 9.11 -6.43 -12.41
C TYR A 171 9.92 -6.55 -11.12
N ARG A 172 9.99 -5.46 -10.35
CA ARG A 172 10.67 -5.44 -9.05
C ARG A 172 9.98 -6.36 -8.05
N ASP A 173 8.64 -6.33 -8.00
CA ASP A 173 7.86 -7.19 -7.11
C ASP A 173 8.11 -8.67 -7.44
N TYR A 174 8.18 -9.04 -8.72
CA TYR A 174 8.56 -10.38 -9.15
C TYR A 174 9.95 -10.78 -8.65
N ASN A 175 10.97 -9.93 -8.82
CA ASN A 175 12.32 -10.25 -8.34
C ASN A 175 12.37 -10.44 -6.82
N ILE A 176 11.71 -9.57 -6.05
CA ILE A 176 11.63 -9.69 -4.59
C ILE A 176 10.95 -11.01 -4.20
N ALA A 177 9.80 -11.34 -4.82
CA ALA A 177 9.09 -12.60 -4.58
C ALA A 177 9.98 -13.82 -4.83
N CYS A 178 10.79 -13.78 -5.90
CA CYS A 178 11.68 -14.88 -6.22
C CYS A 178 12.82 -15.03 -5.20
N HIS A 179 13.42 -13.94 -4.74
CA HIS A 179 14.43 -13.98 -3.67
C HIS A 179 13.86 -14.52 -2.36
N LEU A 180 12.65 -14.11 -1.98
CA LEU A 180 11.97 -14.60 -0.78
C LEU A 180 11.63 -16.09 -0.89
N ASN A 181 11.06 -16.54 -2.02
CA ASN A 181 10.71 -17.94 -2.24
C ASN A 181 11.94 -18.86 -2.29
N ARG A 182 13.06 -18.38 -2.86
CA ARG A 182 14.33 -19.12 -2.88
C ARG A 182 15.07 -19.07 -1.55
N ARG A 183 14.63 -18.22 -0.61
CA ARG A 183 15.26 -18.01 0.71
C ARG A 183 16.76 -17.72 0.60
N THR A 184 17.15 -16.94 -0.41
CA THR A 184 18.57 -16.66 -0.67
C THR A 184 19.18 -15.68 0.32
N VAL A 185 18.35 -14.91 1.04
CA VAL A 185 18.79 -13.82 1.92
C VAL A 185 18.22 -13.91 3.33
N SER A 186 16.97 -14.35 3.49
CA SER A 186 16.28 -14.47 4.79
C SER A 186 15.29 -15.65 4.79
N ASN A 187 15.01 -16.17 6.00
CA ASN A 187 14.11 -17.30 6.26
C ASN A 187 12.82 -16.88 7.00
N ASP A 188 12.35 -15.64 6.81
CA ASP A 188 11.25 -14.97 7.53
C ASP A 188 9.84 -15.61 7.40
N PHE A 189 9.69 -16.90 7.08
CA PHE A 189 8.39 -17.53 6.89
C PHE A 189 7.77 -18.13 8.17
N TYR A 190 8.60 -18.53 9.14
CA TYR A 190 8.15 -19.19 10.39
C TYR A 190 8.65 -18.50 11.64
N GLU A 191 9.90 -18.04 11.61
CA GLU A 191 10.54 -17.22 12.63
C GLU A 191 11.25 -16.08 11.90
N TRP A 192 11.24 -14.88 12.47
CA TRP A 192 11.94 -13.74 11.89
C TRP A 192 13.45 -13.97 12.00
N GLU A 193 14.11 -14.15 10.86
CA GLU A 193 15.54 -14.31 10.70
C GLU A 193 16.03 -13.33 9.62
N PRO A 194 16.53 -12.13 10.00
CA PRO A 194 16.85 -11.68 11.37
C PRO A 194 15.65 -11.19 12.21
N SER A 195 15.69 -11.43 13.52
CA SER A 195 14.60 -11.10 14.45
C SER A 195 14.55 -9.65 14.94
N LYS A 196 15.55 -8.83 14.60
CA LYS A 196 15.63 -7.42 15.00
C LYS A 196 16.05 -6.52 13.85
N LEU A 197 15.59 -5.26 13.86
CA LEU A 197 15.85 -4.28 12.81
C LEU A 197 17.34 -3.98 12.64
N GLU A 198 18.07 -3.85 13.75
CA GLU A 198 19.51 -3.58 13.76
C GLU A 198 20.35 -4.70 13.13
N LEU A 199 19.81 -5.92 13.04
CA LEU A 199 20.49 -7.07 12.42
C LEU A 199 20.25 -7.13 10.90
N VAL A 200 19.29 -6.37 10.38
CA VAL A 200 19.01 -6.30 8.95
C VAL A 200 19.87 -5.22 8.31
N SER A 201 20.93 -5.62 7.62
CA SER A 201 21.81 -4.67 6.92
C SER A 201 21.17 -4.15 5.63
N GLU A 202 21.62 -2.97 5.19
CA GLU A 202 21.19 -2.41 3.89
C GLU A 202 21.54 -3.35 2.72
N GLU A 203 22.67 -4.05 2.82
CA GLU A 203 23.09 -5.03 1.81
C GLU A 203 22.10 -6.20 1.70
N MET A 204 21.63 -6.77 2.82
CA MET A 204 20.61 -7.80 2.79
C MET A 204 19.32 -7.30 2.13
N VAL A 205 18.90 -6.07 2.45
CA VAL A 205 17.73 -5.47 1.80
C VAL A 205 18.00 -5.29 0.31
N ASN A 206 19.17 -4.79 -0.09
CA ASN A 206 19.55 -4.55 -1.48
C ASN A 206 19.52 -5.82 -2.34
N GLN A 207 19.96 -6.96 -1.80
CA GLN A 207 19.96 -8.24 -2.51
C GLN A 207 18.56 -8.67 -2.97
N HIS A 208 17.49 -8.32 -2.26
CA HIS A 208 16.13 -8.63 -2.71
C HIS A 208 15.70 -7.85 -3.96
N PHE A 209 16.42 -6.78 -4.32
CA PHE A 209 16.10 -5.90 -5.45
C PHE A 209 17.01 -6.11 -6.65
N THR A 210 17.95 -7.06 -6.57
CA THR A 210 18.83 -7.39 -7.69
C THR A 210 18.14 -8.33 -8.67
N ASN A 211 18.62 -8.36 -9.91
CA ASN A 211 18.16 -9.35 -10.87
C ASN A 211 18.70 -10.73 -10.51
N ILE A 212 17.89 -11.76 -10.78
CA ILE A 212 18.31 -13.15 -10.60
C ILE A 212 19.20 -13.55 -11.77
N THR A 213 20.46 -13.85 -11.48
CA THR A 213 21.46 -14.31 -12.45
C THR A 213 21.55 -15.84 -12.42
N ASP A 214 20.45 -16.50 -12.77
CA ASP A 214 20.35 -17.96 -12.85
C ASP A 214 19.93 -18.33 -14.27
N ASP A 215 20.73 -19.14 -14.95
CA ASP A 215 20.52 -19.52 -16.36
C ASP A 215 19.20 -20.25 -16.60
N THR A 216 18.57 -20.76 -15.52
CA THR A 216 17.28 -21.43 -15.58
C THR A 216 16.09 -20.49 -15.34
N TRP A 217 16.35 -19.21 -15.07
CA TRP A 217 15.34 -18.25 -14.66
C TRP A 217 15.05 -17.21 -15.75
N GLU A 218 13.80 -17.16 -16.20
CA GLU A 218 13.36 -16.14 -17.15
C GLU A 218 12.82 -14.90 -16.42
N PRO A 219 13.20 -13.69 -16.83
CA PRO A 219 12.62 -12.46 -16.28
C PRO A 219 11.12 -12.38 -16.57
N LEU A 220 10.36 -11.68 -15.73
CA LEU A 220 8.94 -11.41 -15.98
C LEU A 220 8.76 -10.70 -17.33
N GLN A 221 8.04 -11.36 -18.25
CA GLN A 221 7.64 -10.76 -19.51
C GLN A 221 6.18 -10.28 -19.41
N LEU A 222 5.99 -8.97 -19.40
CA LEU A 222 4.65 -8.39 -19.47
C LEU A 222 4.18 -8.35 -20.93
N PRO A 223 2.90 -8.68 -21.19
CA PRO A 223 2.36 -8.58 -22.54
C PRO A 223 2.40 -7.12 -23.02
N LEU A 224 2.81 -6.91 -24.27
CA LEU A 224 2.75 -5.61 -24.90
C LEU A 224 1.30 -5.11 -24.90
N ARG A 225 1.03 -4.05 -24.14
CA ARG A 225 -0.27 -3.37 -24.22
C ARG A 225 -0.29 -2.61 -25.53
N SER A 226 -1.17 -3.00 -26.45
CA SER A 226 -1.51 -2.17 -27.61
C SER A 226 -2.00 -0.82 -27.07
N HIS A 227 -1.30 0.26 -27.43
CA HIS A 227 -1.65 1.63 -27.00
C HIS A 227 -3.07 1.99 -27.44
N SER A 228 -4.05 1.72 -26.58
CA SER A 228 -5.29 2.51 -26.56
C SER A 228 -5.03 3.70 -25.66
N PRO A 229 -5.22 4.95 -26.12
CA PRO A 229 -4.98 6.12 -25.30
C PRO A 229 -5.99 6.07 -24.14
N ILE A 230 -5.52 5.69 -22.96
CA ILE A 230 -6.27 5.90 -21.73
C ILE A 230 -6.33 7.40 -21.56
N ILE A 231 -7.50 7.96 -21.84
CA ILE A 231 -7.83 9.36 -21.61
C ILE A 231 -7.43 9.67 -20.16
N THR A 232 -6.45 10.57 -20.02
CA THR A 232 -6.05 11.16 -18.75
C THR A 232 -7.18 12.07 -18.25
N ALA A 233 -8.26 11.48 -17.76
CA ALA A 233 -9.35 12.19 -17.11
C ALA A 233 -9.59 11.54 -15.74
N CYS A 234 -8.73 11.93 -14.81
CA CYS A 234 -8.98 12.13 -13.39
C CYS A 234 -7.63 12.47 -12.76
N ARG A 235 -7.25 13.75 -12.85
CA ARG A 235 -6.28 14.31 -11.89
C ARG A 235 -6.98 14.33 -10.53
N LEU A 236 -6.20 13.90 -9.52
CA LEU A 236 -6.49 13.78 -8.09
C LEU A 236 -7.50 14.79 -7.54
#